data_AF-A0AAW2JRI8-F1
#
_entry.id   AF-A0AAW2JRI8-F1
#
_cell.length_a   1.000
_cell.length_b   1.000
_cell.length_c   1.000
_cell.angle_alpha   90.00
_cell.angle_beta   90.00
_cell.angle_gamma   90.00
#
_symmetry.space_group_name_H-M   'P 1'
#
loop_
_entity.id
_entity.type
_entity.pdbx_description
1 polymer ?
#
loop_
_entity_poly.entity_id
_entity_poly.type
_entity_poly.pdbx_seq_one_letter_code
_entity_poly.pdbx_strand_id
1 'polypeptide(L)'
;MVGKNESESGGDKPLDLFLKIGLDERTAENTVANSKVTANLTAVIHEAAVADGCDRTVGNLLYTVATKFPANALVHRPTLVKYIVSSKIRTPAQLEAAFSFVAATASDNLNVVDFEAACGVGIEVSLEDIENAVDEIFKENKAIIVEQRYRTNVGELFGYVRKKQPWADPKIVK
;
A
#
# COMPACT_ATOMS: atom_id res chain seq x y z
N MET A 1 -43.09 28.65 9.45
CA MET A 1 -42.56 29.77 8.65
C MET A 1 -41.25 30.17 9.31
N VAL A 2 -40.14 30.02 8.56
CA VAL A 2 -38.76 30.49 8.85
C VAL A 2 -38.08 29.84 10.07
N GLY A 3 -36.89 29.25 10.02
CA GLY A 3 -35.80 29.32 9.05
C GLY A 3 -34.49 29.68 9.77
N LYS A 4 -33.50 28.78 9.69
CA LYS A 4 -32.04 28.94 9.78
C LYS A 4 -31.37 29.66 10.98
N ASN A 5 -30.34 28.97 11.50
CA ASN A 5 -28.93 29.41 11.49
C ASN A 5 -28.10 28.11 11.68
N GLU A 6 -27.55 27.47 10.65
CA GLU A 6 -26.29 27.80 9.96
C GLU A 6 -25.13 28.12 10.92
N SER A 7 -24.38 27.08 11.27
CA SER A 7 -22.94 27.16 11.47
C SER A 7 -22.25 26.38 10.34
N GLU A 8 -21.84 27.12 9.32
CA GLU A 8 -20.95 26.66 8.26
C GLU A 8 -19.58 26.30 8.86
N SER A 9 -19.16 25.06 8.62
CA SER A 9 -17.76 24.64 8.62
C SER A 9 -17.55 24.03 7.25
N GLY A 10 -16.93 24.79 6.33
CA GLY A 10 -16.68 24.41 4.93
C GLY A 10 -15.66 23.28 4.76
N GLY A 11 -15.71 22.24 5.60
CA GLY A 11 -15.02 20.99 5.38
C GLY A 11 -16.02 19.98 4.82
N ASP A 12 -15.71 19.38 3.67
CA ASP A 12 -16.43 18.21 3.17
C ASP A 12 -16.63 17.20 4.30
N LYS A 13 -17.82 16.61 4.40
CA LYS A 13 -18.06 15.58 5.42
C LYS A 13 -17.02 14.46 5.22
N PRO A 14 -16.46 13.87 6.29
CA PRO A 14 -15.44 12.82 6.15
C PRO A 14 -15.88 11.67 5.24
N LEU A 15 -17.17 11.34 5.26
CA LEU A 15 -17.76 10.37 4.35
C LEU A 15 -17.58 10.76 2.87
N ASP A 16 -17.87 12.01 2.50
CA ASP A 16 -17.73 12.50 1.13
C ASP A 16 -16.27 12.45 0.67
N LEU A 17 -15.32 12.84 1.55
CA LEU A 17 -13.89 12.72 1.27
C LEU A 17 -13.46 11.27 1.02
N PHE A 18 -13.96 10.33 1.82
CA PHE A 18 -13.62 8.91 1.72
C PHE A 18 -14.18 8.28 0.43
N LEU A 19 -15.37 8.70 0.00
CA LEU A 19 -15.95 8.30 -1.27
C LEU A 19 -15.19 8.91 -2.46
N LYS A 20 -14.77 10.19 -2.37
CA LYS A 20 -13.98 10.87 -3.42
C LYS A 20 -12.63 10.21 -3.69
N ILE A 21 -11.99 9.63 -2.69
CA ILE A 21 -10.74 8.86 -2.87
C ILE A 21 -10.99 7.42 -3.38
N GLY A 22 -12.25 7.03 -3.62
CA GLY A 22 -12.59 5.75 -4.22
C GLY A 22 -12.76 4.57 -3.26
N LEU A 23 -12.92 4.82 -1.95
CA LEU A 23 -13.35 3.77 -1.01
C LEU A 23 -14.77 3.33 -1.34
N ASP A 24 -15.07 2.04 -1.14
CA ASP A 24 -16.45 1.58 -1.23
C ASP A 24 -17.29 2.15 -0.08
N GLU A 25 -18.59 2.32 -0.33
CA GLU A 25 -19.54 2.92 0.60
C GLU A 25 -19.52 2.24 1.98
N ARG A 26 -19.49 0.91 2.00
CA ARG A 26 -19.44 0.14 3.24
C ARG A 26 -18.14 0.42 4.02
N THR A 27 -16.98 0.46 3.36
CA THR A 27 -15.71 0.78 4.03
C THR A 27 -15.69 2.23 4.51
N ALA A 28 -16.21 3.16 3.72
CA ALA A 28 -16.29 4.58 4.10
C ALA A 28 -17.17 4.79 5.34
N GLU A 29 -18.36 4.20 5.38
CA GLU A 29 -19.26 4.23 6.55
C GLU A 29 -18.63 3.63 7.81
N ASN A 30 -18.01 2.45 7.68
CA ASN A 30 -17.29 1.81 8.79
C ASN A 30 -16.11 2.66 9.28
N THR A 31 -15.46 3.39 8.38
CA THR A 31 -14.34 4.27 8.71
C THR A 31 -14.83 5.47 9.51
N VAL A 32 -15.92 6.13 9.06
CA VAL A 32 -16.53 7.27 9.76
C VAL A 32 -17.04 6.89 11.16
N ALA A 33 -17.47 5.64 11.34
CA ALA A 33 -17.84 5.13 12.66
C ALA A 33 -16.66 5.05 13.65
N ASN A 34 -15.42 5.02 13.16
CA ASN A 34 -14.21 5.03 13.98
C ASN A 34 -13.56 6.41 13.96
N SER A 35 -13.79 7.19 15.03
CA SER A 35 -13.29 8.58 15.13
C SER A 35 -11.77 8.70 14.99
N LYS A 36 -11.00 7.73 15.48
CA LYS A 36 -9.53 7.72 15.37
C LYS A 36 -9.08 7.50 13.93
N VAL A 37 -9.64 6.49 13.26
CA VAL A 37 -9.29 6.20 11.86
C VAL A 37 -9.80 7.33 10.95
N THR A 38 -10.97 7.89 11.24
CA THR A 38 -11.51 9.05 10.52
C THR A 38 -10.52 10.22 10.57
N ALA A 39 -10.09 10.63 11.76
CA ALA A 39 -9.14 11.73 11.92
C ALA A 39 -7.81 11.46 11.19
N ASN A 40 -7.28 10.23 11.31
CA ASN A 40 -6.06 9.83 10.63
C ASN A 40 -6.20 9.87 9.10
N LEU A 41 -7.29 9.33 8.56
CA LEU A 41 -7.51 9.26 7.13
C LEU A 41 -7.75 10.64 6.53
N THR A 42 -8.55 11.48 7.19
CA THR A 42 -8.73 12.88 6.79
C THR A 42 -7.38 13.62 6.76
N ALA A 43 -6.54 13.44 7.78
CA ALA A 43 -5.19 14.04 7.79
C ALA A 43 -4.33 13.55 6.62
N VAL A 44 -4.34 12.23 6.33
CA VAL A 44 -3.61 11.65 5.19
C VAL A 44 -4.10 12.20 3.85
N ILE A 45 -5.42 12.36 3.67
CA ILE A 45 -6.01 12.92 2.44
C ILE A 45 -5.58 14.37 2.23
N HIS A 46 -5.54 15.17 3.29
CA HIS A 46 -5.06 16.56 3.22
C HIS A 46 -3.55 16.62 2.97
N GLU A 47 -2.75 15.77 3.63
CA GLU A 47 -1.30 15.65 3.36
C GLU A 47 -1.01 15.22 1.91
N ALA A 48 -1.88 14.40 1.34
CA ALA A 48 -1.83 13.97 -0.05
C ALA A 48 -2.26 15.05 -1.05
N ALA A 49 -2.95 16.09 -0.60
CA ALA A 49 -3.63 17.06 -1.44
C ALA A 49 -4.60 16.42 -2.45
N VAL A 50 -5.32 15.37 -2.03
CA VAL A 50 -6.30 14.63 -2.87
C VAL A 50 -7.74 14.76 -2.35
N ALA A 51 -8.05 15.84 -1.64
CA ALA A 51 -9.40 16.11 -1.15
C ALA A 51 -10.43 16.23 -2.31
N ASP A 52 -9.97 16.64 -3.50
CA ASP A 52 -10.79 16.70 -4.71
C ASP A 52 -10.99 15.33 -5.39
N GLY A 53 -10.34 14.28 -4.87
CA GLY A 53 -10.46 12.89 -5.31
C GLY A 53 -9.16 12.31 -5.88
N CYS A 54 -9.14 10.98 -5.97
CA CYS A 54 -8.07 10.21 -6.59
C CYS A 54 -8.60 8.88 -7.14
N ASP A 55 -7.77 8.12 -7.84
CA ASP A 55 -8.17 6.77 -8.24
C ASP A 55 -8.29 5.84 -7.01
N ARG A 56 -9.09 4.78 -7.19
CA ARG A 56 -9.37 3.79 -6.15
C ARG A 56 -8.11 3.08 -5.64
N THR A 57 -7.11 2.87 -6.48
CA THR A 57 -5.86 2.20 -6.08
C THR A 57 -5.09 3.07 -5.12
N VAL A 58 -4.90 4.35 -5.45
CA VAL A 58 -4.30 5.35 -4.56
C VAL A 58 -5.10 5.48 -3.27
N GLY A 59 -6.42 5.59 -3.34
CA GLY A 59 -7.27 5.68 -2.13
C GLY A 59 -7.13 4.49 -1.19
N ASN A 60 -7.07 3.27 -1.72
CA ASN A 60 -6.84 2.07 -0.91
C ASN A 60 -5.46 2.05 -0.23
N LEU A 61 -4.42 2.56 -0.91
CA LEU A 61 -3.09 2.71 -0.32
C LEU A 61 -3.09 3.79 0.77
N LEU A 62 -3.75 4.93 0.57
CA LEU A 62 -3.90 5.98 1.57
C LEU A 62 -4.69 5.49 2.81
N TYR A 63 -5.73 4.69 2.62
CA TYR A 63 -6.44 4.02 3.70
C TYR A 63 -5.51 3.10 4.51
N THR A 64 -4.64 2.37 3.83
CA THR A 64 -3.64 1.52 4.48
C THR A 64 -2.63 2.35 5.28
N VAL A 65 -2.18 3.50 4.76
CA VAL A 65 -1.37 4.46 5.50
C VAL A 65 -2.10 4.94 6.76
N ALA A 66 -3.36 5.36 6.66
CA ALA A 66 -4.11 5.88 7.80
C ALA A 66 -4.29 4.86 8.95
N THR A 67 -4.31 3.57 8.62
CA THR A 67 -4.60 2.48 9.56
C THR A 67 -3.35 1.79 10.11
N LYS A 68 -2.27 1.70 9.32
CA LYS A 68 -1.08 0.91 9.66
C LYS A 68 0.22 1.68 9.80
N PHE A 69 0.23 2.99 9.50
CA PHE A 69 1.49 3.74 9.49
C PHE A 69 2.18 3.71 10.88
N PRO A 70 3.51 3.47 10.93
CA PRO A 70 4.24 3.35 12.19
C PRO A 70 4.18 4.63 13.04
N ALA A 71 3.72 4.52 14.28
CA ALA A 71 3.54 5.67 15.18
C ALA A 71 4.86 6.36 15.56
N ASN A 72 5.99 5.65 15.52
CA ASN A 72 7.33 6.17 15.82
C ASN A 72 7.94 6.97 14.67
N ALA A 73 7.30 6.99 13.49
CA ALA A 73 7.86 7.55 12.26
C ALA A 73 6.94 8.59 11.57
N LEU A 74 5.99 9.16 12.31
CA LEU A 74 4.94 10.04 11.76
C LEU A 74 5.49 11.24 10.97
N VAL A 75 6.72 11.67 11.27
CA VAL A 75 7.43 12.72 10.52
C VAL A 75 7.61 12.40 9.03
N HIS A 76 7.63 11.12 8.65
CA HIS A 76 7.82 10.66 7.28
C HIS A 76 6.52 10.44 6.50
N ARG A 77 5.36 10.49 7.18
CA ARG A 77 4.05 10.23 6.55
C ARG A 77 3.77 11.14 5.34
N PRO A 78 4.02 12.46 5.39
CA PRO A 78 3.79 13.34 4.24
C PRO A 78 4.68 12.99 3.04
N THR A 79 5.91 12.53 3.29
CA THR A 79 6.81 12.07 2.24
C THR A 79 6.25 10.80 1.59
N LEU A 80 5.91 9.78 2.39
CA LEU A 80 5.37 8.51 1.87
C LEU A 80 4.11 8.72 1.02
N VAL A 81 3.20 9.58 1.49
CA VAL A 81 1.97 9.90 0.79
C VAL A 81 2.23 10.51 -0.59
N LYS A 82 3.24 11.39 -0.74
CA LYS A 82 3.65 11.92 -2.06
C LYS A 82 4.12 10.83 -3.00
N TYR A 83 4.79 9.79 -2.51
CA TYR A 83 5.22 8.64 -3.34
C TYR A 83 4.03 7.82 -3.85
N ILE A 84 2.96 7.72 -3.07
CA ILE A 84 1.72 7.05 -3.50
C ILE A 84 1.02 7.87 -4.58
N VAL A 85 0.80 9.16 -4.34
CA VAL A 85 0.11 10.05 -5.31
C VAL A 85 0.88 10.18 -6.61
N SER A 86 2.23 10.20 -6.56
CA SER A 86 3.09 10.21 -7.75
C SER A 86 3.24 8.83 -8.43
N SER A 87 2.50 7.81 -7.99
CA SER A 87 2.56 6.44 -8.53
C SER A 87 3.96 5.80 -8.48
N LYS A 88 4.83 6.25 -7.58
CA LYS A 88 6.12 5.59 -7.30
C LYS A 88 5.94 4.35 -6.42
N ILE A 89 5.00 4.41 -5.48
CA ILE A 89 4.54 3.27 -4.68
C ILE A 89 3.14 2.91 -5.17
N ARG A 90 3.03 1.76 -5.84
CA ARG A 90 1.83 1.32 -6.55
C ARG A 90 1.22 0.06 -5.93
N THR A 91 2.01 -0.71 -5.18
CA THR A 91 1.57 -2.01 -4.65
C THR A 91 1.58 -2.06 -3.12
N PRO A 92 0.74 -2.91 -2.50
CA PRO A 92 0.78 -3.14 -1.06
C PRO A 92 2.15 -3.65 -0.58
N ALA A 93 2.87 -4.42 -1.39
CA ALA A 93 4.21 -4.91 -1.03
C ALA A 93 5.22 -3.77 -0.89
N GLN A 94 5.22 -2.82 -1.83
CA GLN A 94 6.06 -1.62 -1.74
C GLN A 94 5.69 -0.77 -0.53
N LEU A 95 4.40 -0.66 -0.20
CA LEU A 95 3.93 0.10 0.95
C LEU A 95 4.35 -0.54 2.29
N GLU A 96 4.25 -1.86 2.43
CA GLU A 96 4.71 -2.58 3.63
C GLU A 96 6.24 -2.51 3.80
N ALA A 97 7.00 -2.54 2.71
CA ALA A 97 8.43 -2.28 2.73
C ALA A 97 8.75 -0.84 3.17
N ALA A 98 7.98 0.14 2.69
CA ALA A 98 8.09 1.53 3.10
C ALA A 98 7.82 1.71 4.60
N PHE A 99 6.78 1.04 5.14
CA PHE A 99 6.50 1.04 6.58
C PHE A 99 7.65 0.45 7.38
N SER A 100 8.23 -0.67 6.90
CA SER A 100 9.36 -1.31 7.56
C SER A 100 10.59 -0.39 7.59
N PHE A 101 10.89 0.29 6.48
CA PHE A 101 11.99 1.23 6.40
C PHE A 101 11.80 2.42 7.33
N VAL A 102 10.65 3.12 7.25
CA VAL A 102 10.41 4.31 8.09
C VAL A 102 10.29 3.95 9.57
N ALA A 103 9.78 2.77 9.91
CA ALA A 103 9.76 2.29 11.29
C ALA A 103 11.18 2.10 11.84
N ALA A 104 12.13 1.64 11.03
CA ALA A 104 13.53 1.50 11.41
C ALA A 104 14.25 2.86 11.47
N THR A 105 13.92 3.80 10.59
CA THR A 105 14.44 5.19 10.61
C THR A 105 13.86 6.02 11.76
N ALA A 106 12.64 5.70 12.21
CA ALA A 106 11.91 6.42 13.25
C ALA A 106 11.79 7.94 12.95
N SER A 107 12.47 8.79 13.73
CA SER A 107 12.46 10.24 13.57
C SER A 107 13.69 10.81 12.87
N ASP A 108 14.64 9.96 12.46
CA ASP A 108 15.87 10.39 11.81
C ASP A 108 15.64 10.86 10.37
N ASN A 109 16.64 11.48 9.76
CA ASN A 109 16.53 11.92 8.38
C ASN A 109 16.43 10.74 7.42
N LEU A 110 15.39 10.74 6.59
CA LEU A 110 15.16 9.71 5.58
C LEU A 110 16.14 9.88 4.43
N ASN A 111 17.05 8.92 4.27
CA ASN A 111 17.88 8.83 3.06
C ASN A 111 16.99 8.40 1.89
N VAL A 112 16.77 9.32 0.95
CA VAL A 112 15.88 9.09 -0.19
C VAL A 112 16.35 7.93 -1.07
N VAL A 113 17.66 7.79 -1.28
CA VAL A 113 18.21 6.74 -2.15
C VAL A 113 17.98 5.36 -1.54
N ASP A 114 18.30 5.21 -0.25
CA ASP A 114 18.11 3.94 0.46
C ASP A 114 16.63 3.60 0.59
N PHE A 115 15.78 4.61 0.82
CA PHE A 115 14.33 4.44 0.89
C PHE A 115 13.75 3.98 -0.44
N GLU A 116 14.08 4.65 -1.55
CA GLU A 116 13.60 4.26 -2.89
C GLU A 116 14.04 2.84 -3.24
N ALA A 117 15.29 2.48 -2.96
CA ALA A 117 15.81 1.14 -3.16
C ALA A 117 15.08 0.08 -2.30
N ALA A 118 14.88 0.37 -1.01
CA ALA A 118 14.18 -0.54 -0.09
C ALA A 118 12.71 -0.75 -0.45
N CYS A 119 12.06 0.26 -1.04
CA CYS A 119 10.67 0.20 -1.47
C CYS A 119 10.50 -0.32 -2.91
N GLY A 120 11.59 -0.60 -3.62
CA GLY A 120 11.55 -1.01 -5.03
C GLY A 120 10.93 0.05 -5.94
N VAL A 121 11.18 1.33 -5.66
CA VAL A 121 10.72 2.43 -6.53
C VAL A 121 11.47 2.36 -7.85
N GLY A 122 10.72 2.39 -8.96
CA GLY A 122 11.28 2.28 -10.30
C GLY A 122 11.66 0.85 -10.73
N ILE A 123 11.47 -0.15 -9.86
CA ILE A 123 11.66 -1.56 -10.23
C ILE A 123 10.38 -2.04 -10.93
N GLU A 124 10.53 -2.47 -12.18
CA GLU A 124 9.49 -3.17 -12.93
C GLU A 124 9.99 -4.58 -13.21
N VAL A 125 9.29 -5.58 -12.67
CA VAL A 125 9.65 -6.99 -12.87
C VAL A 125 9.01 -7.46 -14.17
N SER A 126 9.82 -7.86 -15.14
CA SER A 126 9.33 -8.35 -16.43
C SER A 126 8.79 -9.78 -16.31
N LEU A 127 8.05 -10.24 -17.33
CA LEU A 127 7.62 -11.64 -17.42
C LEU A 127 8.82 -12.59 -17.46
N GLU A 128 9.87 -12.22 -18.17
CA GLU A 128 11.10 -13.01 -18.28
C GLU A 128 11.79 -13.16 -16.91
N ASP A 129 11.84 -12.10 -16.10
CA ASP A 129 12.38 -12.16 -14.74
C ASP A 129 11.58 -13.09 -13.82
N ILE A 130 10.27 -13.14 -14.02
CA ILE A 130 9.37 -14.04 -13.29
C ILE A 130 9.59 -15.48 -13.75
N GLU A 131 9.60 -15.74 -15.06
CA GLU A 131 9.84 -17.06 -15.64
C GLU A 131 11.20 -17.63 -15.20
N ASN A 132 12.25 -16.82 -15.28
CA ASN A 132 13.60 -17.20 -14.82
C ASN A 132 13.61 -17.55 -13.32
N ALA A 133 12.95 -16.74 -12.49
CA ALA A 133 12.85 -17.02 -11.06
C ALA A 133 12.07 -18.31 -10.78
N VAL A 134 10.95 -18.54 -11.47
CA VAL A 134 10.16 -19.78 -11.37
C VAL A 134 10.99 -20.99 -11.78
N ASP A 135 11.68 -20.92 -12.92
CA ASP A 135 12.53 -21.98 -13.44
C ASP A 135 13.65 -22.36 -12.47
N GLU A 136 14.29 -21.37 -11.85
CA GLU A 136 15.31 -21.60 -10.84
C GLU A 136 14.74 -22.31 -9.60
N ILE A 137 13.60 -21.83 -9.08
CA ILE A 137 12.92 -22.49 -7.95
C ILE A 137 12.49 -23.93 -8.31
N PHE A 138 12.02 -24.17 -9.53
CA PHE A 138 11.66 -25.51 -10.01
C PHE A 138 12.89 -26.43 -10.12
N LYS A 139 14.03 -25.90 -10.60
CA LYS A 139 15.29 -26.65 -10.68
C LYS A 139 15.79 -27.02 -9.29
N GLU A 140 15.78 -26.08 -8.34
CA GLU A 140 16.18 -26.29 -6.95
C GLU A 140 15.30 -27.34 -6.24
N ASN A 141 13.99 -27.33 -6.52
CA ASN A 141 13.02 -28.22 -5.86
C ASN A 141 12.65 -29.46 -6.69
N LYS A 142 13.38 -29.73 -7.79
CA LYS A 142 13.03 -30.76 -8.78
C LYS A 142 12.84 -32.16 -8.18
N ALA A 143 13.71 -32.57 -7.25
CA ALA A 143 13.63 -33.89 -6.64
C ALA A 143 12.30 -34.08 -5.88
N ILE A 144 11.93 -33.09 -5.08
CA ILE A 144 10.68 -33.08 -4.29
C ILE A 144 9.47 -33.04 -5.22
N ILE A 145 9.51 -32.21 -6.28
CA ILE A 145 8.43 -32.10 -7.26
C ILE A 145 8.20 -33.42 -8.00
N VAL A 146 9.26 -34.11 -8.41
CA VAL A 146 9.15 -35.39 -9.12
C VAL A 146 8.61 -36.48 -8.20
N GLU A 147 9.05 -36.52 -6.95
CA GLU A 147 8.60 -37.48 -5.94
C GLU A 147 7.13 -37.26 -5.54
N GLN A 148 6.77 -36.03 -5.17
CA GLN A 148 5.44 -35.71 -4.64
C GLN A 148 4.41 -35.42 -5.74
N ARG A 149 4.85 -35.10 -6.96
CA ARG A 149 4.00 -34.71 -8.10
C ARG A 149 3.00 -33.62 -7.68
N TYR A 150 1.71 -33.81 -7.96
CA TYR A 150 0.66 -32.86 -7.60
C TYR A 150 0.40 -32.73 -6.09
N ARG A 151 1.08 -33.52 -5.23
CA ARG A 151 1.05 -33.32 -3.77
C ARG A 151 2.05 -32.26 -3.31
N THR A 152 2.96 -31.81 -4.16
CA THR A 152 3.89 -30.73 -3.83
C THR A 152 3.11 -29.48 -3.42
N ASN A 153 3.56 -28.86 -2.33
CA ASN A 153 2.97 -27.63 -1.84
C ASN A 153 3.31 -26.45 -2.77
N VAL A 154 2.48 -26.21 -3.77
CA VAL A 154 2.68 -25.09 -4.70
C VAL A 154 2.68 -23.75 -3.96
N GLY A 155 1.92 -23.61 -2.87
CA GLY A 155 1.92 -22.41 -2.03
C GLY A 155 3.29 -22.09 -1.43
N GLU A 156 4.09 -23.10 -1.13
CA GLU A 156 5.47 -22.94 -0.66
C GLU A 156 6.40 -22.47 -1.80
N LEU A 157 6.27 -23.07 -3.00
CA LEU A 157 7.00 -22.63 -4.19
C LEU A 157 6.69 -21.18 -4.54
N PHE A 158 5.42 -20.77 -4.45
CA PHE A 158 5.00 -19.37 -4.55
C PHE A 158 5.70 -18.48 -3.54
N GLY A 159 5.85 -18.95 -2.30
CA GLY A 159 6.59 -18.26 -1.26
C GLY A 159 8.05 -18.02 -1.63
N TYR A 160 8.71 -19.00 -2.26
CA TYR A 160 10.08 -18.85 -2.74
C TYR A 160 10.19 -17.83 -3.87
N VAL A 161 9.31 -17.88 -4.86
CA VAL A 161 9.31 -16.91 -5.97
C VAL A 161 9.08 -15.49 -5.44
N ARG A 162 8.12 -15.30 -4.51
CA ARG A 162 7.87 -13.98 -3.88
C ARG A 162 9.06 -13.44 -3.09
N LYS A 163 9.86 -14.30 -2.46
CA LYS A 163 11.08 -13.87 -1.77
C LYS A 163 12.14 -13.38 -2.76
N LYS A 164 12.23 -14.01 -3.92
CA LYS A 164 13.21 -13.70 -4.96
C LYS A 164 12.80 -12.49 -5.81
N GLN A 165 11.50 -12.37 -6.09
CA GLN A 165 10.89 -11.29 -6.86
C GLN A 165 9.79 -10.60 -6.02
N PRO A 166 10.16 -9.82 -4.99
CA PRO A 166 9.20 -9.20 -4.06
C PRO A 166 8.28 -8.16 -4.69
N TRP A 167 8.68 -7.61 -5.84
CA TRP A 167 7.94 -6.56 -6.57
C TRP A 167 7.14 -7.09 -7.75
N ALA A 168 7.18 -8.40 -8.02
CA ALA A 168 6.41 -9.03 -9.10
C ALA A 168 4.91 -9.01 -8.80
N ASP A 169 4.08 -8.89 -9.83
CA ASP A 169 2.62 -8.99 -9.68
C ASP A 169 2.24 -10.41 -9.24
N PRO A 170 1.65 -10.59 -8.04
CA PRO A 170 1.27 -11.91 -7.54
C PRO A 170 0.27 -12.66 -8.42
N LYS A 171 -0.50 -11.96 -9.27
CA LYS A 171 -1.43 -12.57 -10.22
C LYS A 171 -0.72 -13.15 -11.43
N ILE A 172 0.39 -12.53 -11.85
CA ILE A 172 1.20 -12.99 -12.99
C ILE A 172 2.06 -14.18 -12.57
N VAL A 173 2.60 -14.14 -11.36
CA VAL A 173 3.41 -15.26 -10.82
C VAL A 173 2.57 -16.55 -10.73
N LYS A 174 1.25 -16.43 -10.54
CA LYS A 174 0.34 -17.55 -10.24
C LYS A 174 -0.29 -18.24 -11.44
#